data_AF-A0ABC8SSE3-F1
#
_entry.id   AF-A0ABC8SSE3-F1
#
_cell.length_a   1.000
_cell.length_b   1.000
_cell.length_c   1.000
_cell.angle_alpha   90.00
_cell.angle_beta   90.00
_cell.angle_gamma   90.00
#
_symmetry.space_group_name_H-M   'P 1'
#
loop_
_entity.id
_entity.type
_entity.pdbx_description
1 polymer ?
#
loop_
_entity_poly.entity_id
_entity_poly.type
_entity_poly.pdbx_seq_one_letter_code
_entity_poly.pdbx_strand_id
1 'polypeptide(L)'
;MSVMHNLGVECSWLKTSETRTKKHRLLFAKKSLIPMASSGEISTETPPHYDRLQELKAFDSSKAGVKGIVDAGISRIPRMFVRPSDELASDYPICDTQIAIPVIDLAGRRSNLVEEVWRASETLGFFQVVNHGIPNWLLEEVMRKVRGFHELPREVKETYYTRDPEKKVKFRSNFDLYETRSANWRDTLFCVMGPKPLDPLELPEVCRETIIEYSKQITGLGITLFGLLSEALGLQPDHLIGMDGAKGHAILGHYYPACPEPDLTMGTSKHSDPDFLTILLQDKIGGLQVLHQKQWINVPPVSGALVVNIGDLLQVFC
;
A
#
# COMPACT_ATOMS: atom_id res chain seq x y z
N MET A 1 25.35 -9.36 18.53
CA MET A 1 24.33 -8.52 17.89
C MET A 1 24.65 -8.46 16.42
N SER A 2 24.13 -9.42 15.65
CA SER A 2 24.24 -9.41 14.19
C SER A 2 23.06 -8.58 13.70
N VAL A 3 23.35 -7.34 13.37
CA VAL A 3 22.40 -6.34 12.87
C VAL A 3 21.85 -6.80 11.52
N MET A 4 20.54 -6.67 11.30
CA MET A 4 19.84 -7.00 10.06
C MET A 4 20.35 -6.14 8.89
N HIS A 5 21.47 -6.53 8.28
CA HIS A 5 22.01 -5.82 7.12
C HIS A 5 21.34 -6.31 5.82
N ASN A 6 20.89 -5.34 5.01
CA ASN A 6 20.31 -5.48 3.66
C ASN A 6 18.86 -6.01 3.53
N LEU A 7 17.94 -5.47 4.31
CA LEU A 7 16.49 -5.67 4.10
C LEU A 7 15.87 -4.54 3.28
N GLY A 8 16.26 -4.37 2.02
CA GLY A 8 15.40 -3.63 1.10
C GLY A 8 14.07 -4.38 0.96
N VAL A 9 13.09 -4.09 1.82
CA VAL A 9 11.77 -4.73 1.83
C VAL A 9 10.93 -4.10 0.73
N GLU A 10 11.26 -4.44 -0.51
CA GLU A 10 10.62 -3.86 -1.68
C GLU A 10 9.38 -4.68 -2.07
N CYS A 11 8.25 -4.01 -2.28
CA CYS A 11 7.02 -4.64 -2.77
C CYS A 11 6.43 -3.89 -3.97
N SER A 12 5.58 -4.59 -4.71
CA SER A 12 4.83 -4.02 -5.82
C SER A 12 3.44 -4.66 -5.94
N TRP A 13 2.57 -4.05 -6.75
CA TRP A 13 1.22 -4.54 -6.96
C TRP A 13 0.87 -4.67 -8.43
N LEU A 14 0.47 -5.88 -8.81
CA LEU A 14 -0.08 -6.19 -10.13
C LEU A 14 -1.56 -5.81 -10.23
N LYS A 15 -1.99 -5.56 -11.47
CA LYS A 15 -3.40 -5.42 -11.86
C LYS A 15 -3.91 -6.71 -12.47
N THR A 16 -5.22 -6.86 -12.50
CA THR A 16 -5.86 -7.99 -13.17
C THR A 16 -6.40 -7.59 -14.54
N SER A 17 -6.25 -8.48 -15.53
CA SER A 17 -7.04 -8.48 -16.76
C SER A 17 -8.45 -9.05 -16.49
N GLU A 18 -9.38 -8.67 -17.37
CA GLU A 18 -10.70 -9.25 -17.65
C GLU A 18 -11.99 -8.63 -17.06
N THR A 19 -12.82 -8.25 -18.03
CA THR A 19 -14.27 -8.38 -18.09
C THR A 19 -14.87 -9.37 -17.09
N ARG A 20 -15.78 -8.88 -16.24
CA ARG A 20 -16.55 -9.61 -15.20
C ARG A 20 -15.77 -9.95 -13.91
N THR A 21 -15.43 -8.95 -13.11
CA THR A 21 -16.08 -8.63 -11.80
C THR A 21 -15.27 -7.60 -11.01
N LYS A 22 -15.93 -6.53 -10.56
CA LYS A 22 -15.33 -5.37 -9.84
C LYS A 22 -14.91 -5.73 -8.40
N LYS A 23 -13.62 -5.88 -8.03
CA LYS A 23 -13.17 -6.13 -6.61
C LYS A 23 -11.77 -5.49 -6.29
N HIS A 24 -11.57 -4.98 -5.06
CA HIS A 24 -10.64 -3.85 -4.68
C HIS A 24 -10.20 -3.85 -3.18
N ARG A 25 -9.12 -3.11 -2.81
CA ARG A 25 -8.13 -3.34 -1.70
C ARG A 25 -7.88 -2.12 -0.72
N LEU A 26 -6.96 -2.24 0.27
CA LEU A 26 -6.57 -1.21 1.27
C LEU A 26 -5.05 -1.38 1.65
N LEU A 27 -4.13 -0.40 1.48
CA LEU A 27 -2.74 -0.44 2.05
C LEU A 27 -2.34 0.93 2.61
N PHE A 28 -1.61 0.93 3.73
CA PHE A 28 -1.06 2.06 4.50
C PHE A 28 0.35 2.49 3.99
N ALA A 29 0.69 3.79 4.01
CA ALA A 29 2.04 4.35 3.80
C ALA A 29 2.06 5.89 3.98
N LYS A 30 3.16 6.49 4.48
CA LYS A 30 3.35 7.96 4.60
C LYS A 30 4.74 8.40 4.09
N LYS A 31 4.81 9.33 3.12
CA LYS A 31 6.05 9.86 2.49
C LYS A 31 6.34 11.32 2.94
N SER A 32 7.63 11.72 3.02
CA SER A 32 8.12 13.12 3.09
C SER A 32 9.46 13.27 2.32
N LEU A 33 9.67 14.45 1.70
CA LEU A 33 10.58 14.79 0.58
C LEU A 33 11.90 15.51 0.98
N ILE A 34 13.00 15.29 0.24
CA ILE A 34 14.14 16.22 -0.03
C ILE A 34 14.82 15.87 -1.40
N PRO A 35 15.29 16.84 -2.25
CA PRO A 35 15.79 16.59 -3.61
C PRO A 35 17.33 16.73 -3.80
N MET A 36 17.91 16.07 -4.81
CA MET A 36 19.17 16.46 -5.50
C MET A 36 19.24 15.94 -6.95
N ALA A 37 20.04 16.63 -7.79
CA ALA A 37 19.88 16.79 -9.24
C ALA A 37 20.92 16.09 -10.14
N SER A 38 20.61 16.08 -11.46
CA SER A 38 21.51 16.06 -12.64
C SER A 38 22.17 14.71 -13.01
N SER A 39 22.35 14.27 -14.25
CA SER A 39 22.01 14.67 -15.64
C SER A 39 22.39 13.50 -16.58
N GLY A 40 21.81 13.41 -17.78
CA GLY A 40 22.34 12.58 -18.87
C GLY A 40 21.28 12.09 -19.84
N GLU A 41 21.06 12.83 -20.93
CA GLU A 41 20.16 12.49 -22.04
C GLU A 41 20.80 11.46 -22.99
N ILE A 42 20.03 10.44 -23.41
CA ILE A 42 20.11 9.88 -24.78
C ILE A 42 18.68 9.54 -25.24
N SER A 43 18.35 10.06 -26.41
CA SER A 43 17.05 10.08 -27.08
C SER A 43 16.66 8.77 -27.76
N THR A 44 15.37 8.43 -27.69
CA THR A 44 14.70 7.57 -28.68
C THR A 44 13.32 8.17 -28.99
N GLU A 45 12.95 8.10 -30.27
CA GLU A 45 12.06 8.99 -31.01
C GLU A 45 10.63 9.13 -30.44
N THR A 46 10.28 10.38 -30.10
CA THR A 46 8.95 10.79 -29.61
C THR A 46 8.03 11.16 -30.79
N PRO A 47 6.75 10.74 -30.81
CA PRO A 47 5.77 11.34 -31.72
C PRO A 47 5.72 12.87 -31.50
N PRO A 48 5.47 13.68 -32.53
CA PRO A 48 5.52 15.12 -32.38
C PRO A 48 4.42 15.53 -31.40
N HIS A 49 4.85 16.04 -30.25
CA HIS A 49 4.05 16.77 -29.26
C HIS A 49 3.25 15.97 -28.20
N TYR A 50 3.82 14.90 -27.61
CA TYR A 50 3.30 14.40 -26.32
C TYR A 50 3.75 15.32 -25.16
N ASP A 51 2.83 16.12 -24.65
CA ASP A 51 3.03 16.89 -23.42
C ASP A 51 2.46 16.13 -22.21
N ARG A 52 3.35 15.38 -21.53
CA ARG A 52 3.00 14.65 -20.32
C ARG A 52 2.47 15.55 -19.21
N LEU A 53 3.04 16.75 -19.05
CA LEU A 53 2.64 17.65 -17.97
C LEU A 53 1.20 18.15 -18.19
N GLN A 54 0.84 18.43 -19.44
CA GLN A 54 -0.54 18.78 -19.81
C GLN A 54 -1.50 17.62 -19.52
N GLU A 55 -1.15 16.39 -19.90
CA GLU A 55 -1.96 15.19 -19.63
C GLU A 55 -2.17 14.98 -18.11
N LEU A 56 -1.10 15.07 -17.32
CA LEU A 56 -1.17 14.97 -15.85
C LEU A 56 -2.08 16.04 -15.25
N LYS A 57 -1.93 17.30 -15.67
CA LYS A 57 -2.77 18.41 -15.19
C LYS A 57 -4.24 18.20 -15.55
N ALA A 58 -4.54 17.73 -16.76
CA ALA A 58 -5.91 17.44 -17.19
C ALA A 58 -6.52 16.31 -16.35
N PHE A 59 -5.78 15.22 -16.13
CA PHE A 59 -6.18 14.12 -15.27
C PHE A 59 -6.44 14.58 -13.83
N ASP A 60 -5.50 15.32 -13.25
CA ASP A 60 -5.58 15.78 -11.87
C ASP A 60 -6.72 16.77 -11.65
N SER A 61 -6.92 17.69 -12.60
CA SER A 61 -8.02 18.68 -12.57
C SER A 61 -9.39 18.03 -12.75
N SER A 62 -9.46 16.84 -13.35
CA SER A 62 -10.71 16.09 -13.46
C SER A 62 -11.21 15.62 -12.10
N LYS A 63 -10.33 15.37 -11.12
CA LYS A 63 -10.68 14.81 -9.80
C LYS A 63 -11.43 13.47 -9.86
N ALA A 64 -11.52 12.85 -11.04
CA ALA A 64 -12.31 11.66 -11.28
C ALA A 64 -11.57 10.38 -10.85
N GLY A 65 -10.24 10.46 -10.80
CA GLY A 65 -9.36 9.34 -10.55
C GLY A 65 -9.33 8.31 -11.69
N VAL A 66 -8.58 7.23 -11.47
CA VAL A 66 -8.46 6.10 -12.41
C VAL A 66 -9.81 5.42 -12.61
N LYS A 67 -10.63 5.30 -11.56
CA LYS A 67 -11.99 4.77 -11.68
C LYS A 67 -12.84 5.60 -12.63
N GLY A 68 -12.73 6.94 -12.60
CA GLY A 68 -13.42 7.81 -13.55
C GLY A 68 -13.01 7.58 -15.00
N ILE A 69 -11.73 7.28 -15.25
CA ILE A 69 -11.25 6.88 -16.60
C ILE A 69 -11.91 5.57 -17.02
N VAL A 70 -11.95 4.56 -16.14
CA VAL A 70 -12.56 3.26 -16.45
C VAL A 70 -14.07 3.40 -16.70
N ASP A 71 -14.77 4.19 -15.90
CA ASP A 71 -16.21 4.44 -16.07
C ASP A 71 -16.52 5.15 -17.40
N ALA A 72 -15.56 5.88 -17.98
CA ALA A 72 -15.68 6.48 -19.31
C ALA A 72 -15.51 5.47 -20.47
N GLY A 73 -15.29 4.18 -20.18
CA GLY A 73 -15.31 3.11 -21.18
C GLY A 73 -14.06 3.05 -22.06
N ILE A 74 -12.90 3.42 -21.52
CA ILE A 74 -11.63 3.38 -22.28
C ILE A 74 -11.28 1.96 -22.75
N SER A 75 -10.69 1.87 -23.94
CA SER A 75 -10.10 0.63 -24.49
C SER A 75 -8.58 0.59 -24.42
N ARG A 76 -7.94 1.74 -24.21
CA ARG A 76 -6.50 1.90 -24.03
C ARG A 76 -6.21 2.82 -22.86
N ILE A 77 -5.12 2.55 -22.14
CA ILE A 77 -4.73 3.39 -21.01
C ILE A 77 -4.07 4.69 -21.51
N PRO A 78 -4.29 5.83 -20.82
CA PRO A 78 -3.56 7.05 -21.12
C PRO A 78 -2.05 6.88 -20.97
N ARG A 79 -1.27 7.62 -21.76
CA ARG A 79 0.18 7.42 -21.88
C ARG A 79 0.91 7.68 -20.56
N MET A 80 0.40 8.58 -19.72
CA MET A 80 0.91 8.81 -18.37
C MET A 80 0.97 7.56 -17.48
N PHE A 81 0.15 6.54 -17.74
CA PHE A 81 0.16 5.27 -16.97
C PHE A 81 1.07 4.20 -17.58
N VAL A 82 1.50 4.35 -18.84
CA VAL A 82 2.35 3.40 -19.54
C VAL A 82 3.76 3.47 -18.95
N ARG A 83 4.28 2.33 -18.50
CA ARG A 83 5.66 2.21 -18.03
C ARG A 83 6.64 2.36 -19.20
N PRO A 84 7.73 3.11 -19.03
CA PRO A 84 8.84 3.14 -19.99
C PRO A 84 9.37 1.73 -20.31
N SER A 85 9.80 1.51 -21.55
CA SER A 85 10.26 0.19 -22.01
C SER A 85 11.52 -0.29 -21.28
N ASP A 86 12.38 0.63 -20.85
CA ASP A 86 13.56 0.36 -20.02
C ASP A 86 13.17 -0.13 -18.60
N GLU A 87 12.08 0.38 -18.04
CA GLU A 87 11.54 -0.10 -16.76
C GLU A 87 10.93 -1.50 -16.90
N LEU A 88 10.22 -1.77 -17.99
CA LEU A 88 9.66 -3.11 -18.26
C LEU A 88 10.76 -4.15 -18.52
N ALA A 89 11.80 -3.79 -19.26
CA ALA A 89 12.91 -4.69 -19.57
C ALA A 89 13.81 -4.99 -18.35
N SER A 90 13.75 -4.17 -17.31
CA SER A 90 14.52 -4.34 -16.07
C SER A 90 13.73 -5.03 -14.96
N ASP A 91 12.52 -5.53 -15.24
CA ASP A 91 11.75 -6.28 -14.27
C ASP A 91 12.45 -7.59 -13.89
N TYR A 92 12.55 -7.82 -12.58
CA TYR A 92 13.02 -9.09 -12.05
C TYR A 92 12.04 -10.23 -12.41
N PRO A 93 12.53 -11.47 -12.56
CA PRO A 93 11.65 -12.59 -12.83
C PRO A 93 10.70 -12.84 -11.65
N ILE A 94 9.51 -13.36 -11.97
CA ILE A 94 8.59 -13.90 -10.96
C ILE A 94 9.08 -15.29 -10.59
N CYS A 95 9.18 -15.56 -9.29
CA CYS A 95 9.52 -16.87 -8.77
C CYS A 95 8.26 -17.73 -8.63
N ASP A 96 8.14 -18.77 -9.45
CA ASP A 96 7.00 -19.70 -9.44
C ASP A 96 7.15 -20.86 -8.44
N THR A 97 8.27 -20.99 -7.72
CA THR A 97 8.50 -22.10 -6.79
C THR A 97 9.25 -21.76 -5.49
N GLN A 98 8.70 -22.28 -4.38
CA GLN A 98 9.28 -22.60 -3.06
C GLN A 98 9.37 -21.55 -1.94
N ILE A 99 9.29 -20.24 -2.20
CA ILE A 99 9.34 -19.26 -1.09
C ILE A 99 7.91 -18.86 -0.70
N ALA A 100 7.43 -19.40 0.42
CA ALA A 100 6.15 -19.03 1.00
C ALA A 100 6.33 -17.91 2.03
N ILE A 101 5.45 -16.91 1.98
CA ILE A 101 5.37 -15.90 3.04
C ILE A 101 4.87 -16.60 4.32
N PRO A 102 5.63 -16.52 5.44
CA PRO A 102 5.27 -17.17 6.69
C PRO A 102 3.89 -16.76 7.17
N VAL A 103 3.11 -17.71 7.72
CA VAL A 103 1.83 -17.44 8.36
C VAL A 103 1.98 -17.73 9.85
N ILE A 104 1.84 -16.69 10.67
CA ILE A 104 2.04 -16.71 12.11
C ILE A 104 0.68 -16.70 12.81
N ASP A 105 0.42 -17.69 13.65
CA ASP A 105 -0.81 -17.80 14.43
C ASP A 105 -0.66 -17.08 15.77
N LEU A 106 -1.26 -15.88 15.91
CA LEU A 106 -1.13 -15.06 17.12
C LEU A 106 -1.82 -15.65 18.37
N ALA A 107 -2.58 -16.74 18.24
CA ALA A 107 -3.08 -17.50 19.39
C ALA A 107 -2.02 -18.44 20.00
N GLY A 108 -0.84 -18.54 19.38
CA GLY A 108 0.27 -19.36 19.83
C GLY A 108 0.95 -18.91 21.13
N ARG A 109 1.90 -19.72 21.63
CA ARG A 109 2.69 -19.38 22.82
C ARG A 109 3.66 -18.23 22.52
N ARG A 110 3.74 -17.26 23.42
CA ARG A 110 4.55 -16.04 23.25
C ARG A 110 6.00 -16.29 22.81
N SER A 111 6.68 -17.25 23.43
CA SER A 111 8.08 -17.59 23.09
C SER A 111 8.25 -17.99 21.61
N ASN A 112 7.31 -18.77 21.09
CA ASN A 112 7.36 -19.22 19.70
C ASN A 112 7.04 -18.05 18.75
N LEU A 113 6.09 -17.19 19.13
CA LEU A 113 5.74 -16.01 18.34
C LEU A 113 6.93 -15.06 18.17
N VAL A 114 7.70 -14.83 19.23
CA VAL A 114 8.89 -13.97 19.17
C VAL A 114 9.91 -14.53 18.17
N GLU A 115 10.17 -15.84 18.22
CA GLU A 115 11.09 -16.49 17.30
C GLU A 115 10.58 -16.50 15.84
N GLU A 116 9.29 -16.77 15.63
CA GLU A 116 8.68 -16.75 14.30
C GLU A 116 8.68 -15.35 13.68
N VAL A 117 8.34 -14.32 14.46
CA VAL A 117 8.40 -12.91 14.03
C VAL A 117 9.83 -12.50 13.74
N TRP A 118 10.80 -12.89 14.59
CA TRP A 118 12.21 -12.61 14.35
C TRP A 118 12.68 -13.19 13.01
N ARG A 119 12.46 -14.51 12.79
CA ARG A 119 12.87 -15.20 11.56
C ARG A 119 12.22 -14.61 10.33
N ALA A 120 10.92 -14.35 10.36
CA ALA A 120 10.20 -13.80 9.20
C ALA A 120 10.64 -12.36 8.87
N SER A 121 10.86 -11.55 9.90
CA SER A 121 11.36 -10.17 9.75
C SER A 121 12.78 -10.16 9.20
N GLU A 122 13.67 -11.01 9.71
CA GLU A 122 15.08 -11.09 9.28
C GLU A 122 15.23 -11.61 7.84
N THR A 123 14.41 -12.59 7.43
CA THR A 123 14.60 -13.27 6.14
C THR A 123 13.86 -12.59 4.99
N LEU A 124 12.61 -12.20 5.21
CA LEU A 124 11.73 -11.69 4.15
C LEU A 124 11.30 -10.25 4.40
N GLY A 125 11.31 -9.79 5.65
CA GLY A 125 10.66 -8.52 6.03
C GLY A 125 9.14 -8.53 5.88
N PHE A 126 8.54 -9.71 5.63
CA PHE A 126 7.12 -9.92 5.39
C PHE A 126 6.64 -11.21 6.07
N PHE A 127 5.44 -11.16 6.64
CA PHE A 127 4.71 -12.32 7.13
C PHE A 127 3.20 -12.05 7.09
N GLN A 128 2.39 -13.10 7.26
CA GLN A 128 0.96 -13.00 7.47
C GLN A 128 0.65 -13.37 8.91
N VAL A 129 -0.36 -12.74 9.50
CA VAL A 129 -0.88 -13.09 10.83
C VAL A 129 -2.32 -13.58 10.73
N VAL A 130 -2.64 -14.64 11.48
CA VAL A 130 -3.99 -15.17 11.67
C VAL A 130 -4.33 -15.20 13.16
N ASN A 131 -5.61 -15.40 13.49
CA ASN A 131 -6.11 -15.38 14.88
C ASN A 131 -5.69 -14.12 15.66
N HIS A 132 -5.57 -12.99 14.95
CA HIS A 132 -5.11 -11.71 15.48
C HIS A 132 -6.17 -10.94 16.31
N GLY A 133 -7.30 -11.57 16.62
CA GLY A 133 -8.35 -11.01 17.48
C GLY A 133 -9.32 -10.01 16.82
N ILE A 134 -9.06 -9.58 15.58
CA ILE A 134 -9.97 -8.68 14.85
C ILE A 134 -11.08 -9.51 14.19
N PRO A 135 -12.37 -9.21 14.42
CA PRO A 135 -13.46 -9.99 13.86
C PRO A 135 -13.48 -9.96 12.31
N ASN A 136 -13.66 -11.13 11.68
CA ASN A 136 -13.74 -11.23 10.22
C ASN A 136 -14.82 -10.34 9.59
N TRP A 137 -15.96 -10.18 10.27
CA TRP A 137 -17.03 -9.30 9.78
C TRP A 137 -16.56 -7.85 9.61
N LEU A 138 -15.65 -7.37 10.48
CA LEU A 138 -15.12 -6.02 10.41
C LEU A 138 -14.14 -5.86 9.24
N LEU A 139 -13.31 -6.89 8.99
CA LEU A 139 -12.42 -6.94 7.82
C LEU A 139 -13.23 -6.90 6.51
N GLU A 140 -14.30 -7.68 6.43
CA GLU A 140 -15.20 -7.67 5.27
C GLU A 140 -15.94 -6.33 5.12
N GLU A 141 -16.41 -5.77 6.23
CA GLU A 141 -17.15 -4.52 6.24
C GLU A 141 -16.28 -3.33 5.84
N VAL A 142 -15.05 -3.21 6.35
CA VAL A 142 -14.14 -2.10 5.96
C VAL A 142 -13.83 -2.15 4.47
N MET A 143 -13.59 -3.34 3.93
CA MET A 143 -13.37 -3.55 2.50
C MET A 143 -14.60 -3.18 1.66
N ARG A 144 -15.80 -3.55 2.12
CA ARG A 144 -17.06 -3.23 1.45
C ARG A 144 -17.35 -1.73 1.49
N LYS A 145 -17.16 -1.08 2.63
CA LYS A 145 -17.46 0.34 2.83
C LYS A 145 -16.49 1.27 2.11
N VAL A 146 -15.20 0.95 2.13
CA VAL A 146 -14.19 1.71 1.36
C VAL A 146 -14.40 1.53 -0.14
N ARG A 147 -14.73 0.31 -0.61
CA ARG A 147 -15.23 0.13 -1.98
C ARG A 147 -16.43 1.02 -2.27
N GLY A 148 -17.40 1.05 -1.35
CA GLY A 148 -18.58 1.90 -1.44
C GLY A 148 -18.22 3.35 -1.71
N PHE A 149 -17.23 3.90 -0.99
CA PHE A 149 -16.69 5.24 -1.25
C PHE A 149 -16.19 5.43 -2.68
N HIS A 150 -15.35 4.52 -3.18
CA HIS A 150 -14.77 4.64 -4.54
C HIS A 150 -15.80 4.49 -5.67
N GLU A 151 -16.93 3.82 -5.39
CA GLU A 151 -18.06 3.66 -6.32
C GLU A 151 -19.09 4.79 -6.22
N LEU A 152 -18.92 5.77 -5.33
CA LEU A 152 -19.79 6.94 -5.27
C LEU A 152 -19.66 7.79 -6.56
N PRO A 153 -20.69 8.62 -6.86
CA PRO A 153 -20.62 9.61 -7.92
C PRO A 153 -19.38 10.52 -7.76
N ARG A 154 -18.84 10.98 -8.89
CA ARG A 154 -17.63 11.82 -8.94
C ARG A 154 -17.82 13.07 -8.09
N GLU A 155 -19.01 13.67 -8.15
CA GLU A 155 -19.41 14.91 -7.46
C GLU A 155 -19.29 14.78 -5.94
N VAL A 156 -19.46 13.56 -5.41
CA VAL A 156 -19.27 13.30 -3.97
C VAL A 156 -17.78 13.12 -3.66
N LYS A 157 -17.07 12.32 -4.46
CA LYS A 157 -15.64 12.02 -4.25
C LYS A 157 -14.74 13.24 -4.44
N GLU A 158 -15.11 14.17 -5.33
CA GLU A 158 -14.32 15.37 -5.61
C GLU A 158 -14.20 16.32 -4.42
N THR A 159 -15.15 16.27 -3.47
CA THR A 159 -15.11 17.04 -2.22
C THR A 159 -13.94 16.63 -1.32
N TYR A 160 -13.50 15.37 -1.45
CA TYR A 160 -12.32 14.83 -0.78
C TYR A 160 -11.06 14.96 -1.65
N TYR A 161 -11.18 15.37 -2.91
CA TYR A 161 -10.04 15.39 -3.82
C TYR A 161 -9.09 16.54 -3.51
N THR A 162 -7.88 16.21 -3.06
CA THR A 162 -6.87 17.23 -2.72
C THR A 162 -5.45 16.67 -2.75
N ARG A 163 -4.49 17.52 -3.10
CA ARG A 163 -3.05 17.27 -2.93
C ARG A 163 -2.45 17.97 -1.71
N ASP A 164 -3.26 18.73 -0.98
CA ASP A 164 -2.85 19.43 0.24
C ASP A 164 -2.33 18.44 1.30
N PRO A 165 -1.06 18.60 1.75
CA PRO A 165 -0.50 17.73 2.78
C PRO A 165 -1.18 17.91 4.15
N GLU A 166 -1.76 19.08 4.45
CA GLU A 166 -2.36 19.41 5.75
C GLU A 166 -3.72 18.74 5.95
N LYS A 167 -4.44 18.43 4.85
CA LYS A 167 -5.71 17.71 4.90
C LYS A 167 -5.50 16.28 5.40
N LYS A 168 -6.25 15.92 6.45
CA LYS A 168 -6.19 14.59 7.07
C LYS A 168 -6.91 13.53 6.24
N VAL A 169 -8.07 13.87 5.68
CA VAL A 169 -8.83 12.99 4.77
C VAL A 169 -8.69 13.51 3.35
N LYS A 170 -8.25 12.64 2.44
CA LYS A 170 -8.02 13.00 1.04
C LYS A 170 -8.24 11.83 0.10
N PHE A 171 -8.87 12.10 -1.03
CA PHE A 171 -8.99 11.22 -2.16
C PHE A 171 -8.04 11.69 -3.26
N ARG A 172 -7.23 10.80 -3.84
CA ARG A 172 -6.38 11.13 -5.00
C ARG A 172 -5.84 9.89 -5.67
N SER A 173 -5.43 10.04 -6.92
CA SER A 173 -4.60 9.05 -7.61
C SER A 173 -3.14 9.51 -7.57
N ASN A 174 -2.27 8.61 -7.12
CA ASN A 174 -0.82 8.82 -6.99
C ASN A 174 -0.40 9.94 -6.04
N PHE A 175 0.42 9.59 -5.05
CA PHE A 175 1.01 10.56 -4.13
C PHE A 175 2.02 11.48 -4.82
N ASP A 176 2.77 10.93 -5.77
CA ASP A 176 3.92 11.47 -6.48
C ASP A 176 3.64 11.61 -7.99
N LEU A 177 2.39 11.96 -8.34
CA LEU A 177 1.91 12.04 -9.73
C LEU A 177 2.85 12.87 -10.64
N TYR A 178 3.38 13.98 -10.12
CA TYR A 178 4.21 14.91 -10.87
C TYR A 178 5.72 14.61 -10.79
N GLU A 179 6.14 13.63 -9.99
CA GLU A 179 7.55 13.26 -9.78
C GLU A 179 7.93 11.98 -10.52
N THR A 180 6.95 11.09 -10.73
CA THR A 180 7.16 9.77 -11.34
C THR A 180 7.16 9.82 -12.87
N ARG A 181 7.90 8.91 -13.52
CA ARG A 181 7.93 8.73 -14.99
C ARG A 181 6.62 8.14 -15.52
N SER A 182 6.00 7.26 -14.75
CA SER A 182 4.70 6.66 -15.03
C SER A 182 3.82 6.68 -13.76
N ALA A 183 2.54 6.97 -13.94
CA ALA A 183 1.56 6.97 -12.87
C ALA A 183 1.05 5.55 -12.61
N ASN A 184 0.72 5.26 -11.35
CA ASN A 184 0.07 4.01 -10.97
C ASN A 184 -1.41 4.03 -11.27
N TRP A 185 -1.96 2.88 -11.64
CA TRP A 185 -3.40 2.68 -11.87
C TRP A 185 -4.12 2.34 -10.57
N ARG A 186 -4.17 3.32 -9.70
CA ARG A 186 -4.88 3.23 -8.43
C ARG A 186 -5.46 4.58 -8.03
N ASP A 187 -6.56 4.49 -7.31
CA ASP A 187 -7.11 5.57 -6.52
C ASP A 187 -6.92 5.28 -5.03
N THR A 188 -6.80 6.31 -4.21
CA THR A 188 -6.60 6.15 -2.77
C THR A 188 -7.47 7.11 -1.98
N LEU A 189 -8.23 6.56 -1.04
CA LEU A 189 -8.76 7.31 0.10
C LEU A 189 -7.74 7.24 1.23
N PHE A 190 -7.16 8.36 1.63
CA PHE A 190 -6.15 8.47 2.67
C PHE A 190 -6.77 9.17 3.88
N CYS A 191 -6.64 8.59 5.07
CA CYS A 191 -7.15 9.11 6.33
C CYS A 191 -6.04 9.14 7.38
N VAL A 192 -5.58 10.33 7.79
CA VAL A 192 -4.69 10.48 8.96
C VAL A 192 -5.53 10.33 10.23
N MET A 193 -5.26 9.30 11.03
CA MET A 193 -5.99 8.99 12.25
C MET A 193 -5.28 9.48 13.51
N GLY A 194 -3.95 9.62 13.46
CA GLY A 194 -3.11 10.10 14.57
C GLY A 194 -1.87 10.86 14.11
N PRO A 195 -1.14 11.54 15.01
CA PRO A 195 -1.36 11.52 16.47
C PRO A 195 -2.45 12.48 16.96
N LYS A 196 -2.78 13.51 16.16
CA LYS A 196 -3.90 14.41 16.50
C LYS A 196 -5.20 13.73 16.09
N PRO A 197 -6.19 13.59 17.00
CA PRO A 197 -7.49 13.01 16.68
C PRO A 197 -8.09 13.64 15.41
N LEU A 198 -8.60 12.79 14.53
CA LEU A 198 -9.38 13.21 13.37
C LEU A 198 -10.79 13.58 13.81
N ASP A 199 -11.35 14.68 13.29
CA ASP A 199 -12.80 14.91 13.43
C ASP A 199 -13.54 13.84 12.60
N PRO A 200 -14.37 12.97 13.21
CA PRO A 200 -15.12 11.95 12.49
C PRO A 200 -15.91 12.48 11.29
N LEU A 201 -16.37 13.73 11.33
CA LEU A 201 -17.14 14.34 10.24
C LEU A 201 -16.30 14.60 8.98
N GLU A 202 -14.96 14.67 9.11
CA GLU A 202 -14.05 14.74 7.96
C GLU A 202 -14.01 13.43 7.15
N LEU A 203 -14.41 12.29 7.74
CA LEU A 203 -14.46 11.01 7.02
C LEU A 203 -15.71 10.93 6.12
N PRO A 204 -15.61 10.23 4.97
CA PRO A 204 -16.78 9.98 4.13
C PRO A 204 -17.83 9.20 4.88
N GLU A 205 -19.06 9.70 4.87
CA GLU A 205 -20.20 9.14 5.62
C GLU A 205 -20.36 7.64 5.38
N VAL A 206 -20.22 7.20 4.13
CA VAL A 206 -20.38 5.80 3.72
C VAL A 206 -19.49 4.83 4.50
N CYS A 207 -18.28 5.25 4.90
CA CYS A 207 -17.27 4.41 5.55
C CYS A 207 -16.77 4.95 6.90
N ARG A 208 -17.34 6.05 7.41
CA ARG A 208 -16.89 6.76 8.61
C ARG A 208 -16.77 5.85 9.84
N GLU A 209 -17.88 5.28 10.27
CA GLU A 209 -17.93 4.47 11.50
C GLU A 209 -17.04 3.24 11.40
N THR A 210 -17.05 2.59 10.24
CA THR A 210 -16.24 1.39 9.99
C THR A 210 -14.75 1.69 10.00
N ILE A 211 -14.30 2.81 9.42
CA ILE A 211 -12.89 3.23 9.48
C ILE A 211 -12.47 3.53 10.92
N ILE A 212 -13.33 4.16 11.71
CA ILE A 212 -13.06 4.47 13.12
C ILE A 212 -12.89 3.19 13.94
N GLU A 213 -13.83 2.25 13.83
CA GLU A 213 -13.73 0.98 14.57
C GLU A 213 -12.54 0.14 14.07
N TYR A 214 -12.31 0.07 12.76
CA TYR A 214 -11.14 -0.61 12.20
C TYR A 214 -9.81 -0.01 12.67
N SER A 215 -9.72 1.32 12.73
CA SER A 215 -8.54 2.05 13.23
C SER A 215 -8.20 1.66 14.67
N LYS A 216 -9.21 1.56 15.52
CA LYS A 216 -9.05 1.13 16.92
C LYS A 216 -8.51 -0.30 17.02
N GLN A 217 -9.09 -1.23 16.27
CA GLN A 217 -8.68 -2.64 16.27
C GLN A 217 -7.26 -2.82 15.73
N ILE A 218 -6.92 -2.17 14.62
CA ILE A 218 -5.58 -2.23 14.02
C ILE A 218 -4.52 -1.56 14.91
N THR A 219 -4.88 -0.50 15.63
CA THR A 219 -3.97 0.12 16.60
C THR A 219 -3.63 -0.86 17.73
N GLY A 220 -4.62 -1.58 18.25
CA GLY A 220 -4.42 -2.64 19.24
C GLY A 220 -3.49 -3.75 18.73
N LEU A 221 -3.72 -4.23 17.50
CA LEU A 221 -2.86 -5.22 16.86
C LEU A 221 -1.43 -4.69 16.63
N GLY A 222 -1.30 -3.44 16.18
CA GLY A 222 -0.01 -2.78 16.00
C GLY A 222 0.81 -2.75 17.29
N ILE A 223 0.19 -2.41 18.42
CA ILE A 223 0.82 -2.45 19.75
C ILE A 223 1.33 -3.87 20.08
N THR A 224 0.52 -4.91 19.82
CA THR A 224 0.94 -6.30 20.05
C THR A 224 2.15 -6.69 19.17
N LEU A 225 2.14 -6.30 17.90
CA LEU A 225 3.23 -6.58 16.96
C LEU A 225 4.50 -5.81 17.32
N PHE A 226 4.41 -4.54 17.72
CA PHE A 226 5.55 -3.79 18.23
C PHE A 226 6.19 -4.44 19.46
N GLY A 227 5.38 -5.03 20.35
CA GLY A 227 5.92 -5.79 21.47
C GLY A 227 6.66 -7.06 21.05
N LEU A 228 6.13 -7.79 20.06
CA LEU A 228 6.81 -8.98 19.51
C LEU A 228 8.13 -8.60 18.85
N LEU A 229 8.14 -7.53 18.06
CA LEU A 229 9.33 -7.03 17.39
C LEU A 229 10.38 -6.52 18.38
N SER A 230 9.96 -5.83 19.45
CA SER A 230 10.90 -5.39 20.49
C SER A 230 11.57 -6.59 21.18
N GLU A 231 10.80 -7.62 21.54
CA GLU A 231 11.34 -8.85 22.13
C GLU A 231 12.24 -9.62 21.13
N ALA A 232 11.86 -9.66 19.85
CA ALA A 232 12.66 -10.28 18.78
C ALA A 232 14.02 -9.61 18.61
N LEU A 233 14.13 -8.32 18.93
CA LEU A 233 15.39 -7.57 18.95
C LEU A 233 16.18 -7.73 20.27
N GLY A 234 15.68 -8.53 21.21
CA GLY A 234 16.26 -8.69 22.54
C GLY A 234 16.06 -7.47 23.46
N LEU A 235 15.06 -6.63 23.17
CA LEU A 235 14.72 -5.43 23.91
C LEU A 235 13.52 -5.67 24.85
N GLN A 236 13.22 -4.70 25.71
CA GLN A 236 11.99 -4.74 26.51
C GLN A 236 10.75 -4.64 25.60
N PRO A 237 9.63 -5.33 25.92
CA PRO A 237 8.45 -5.36 25.06
C PRO A 237 7.83 -4.00 24.71
N ASP A 238 8.08 -2.97 25.52
CA ASP A 238 7.57 -1.61 25.31
C ASP A 238 8.54 -0.69 24.57
N HIS A 239 9.73 -1.16 24.16
CA HIS A 239 10.78 -0.31 23.60
C HIS A 239 10.33 0.48 22.37
N LEU A 240 9.83 -0.19 21.32
CA LEU A 240 9.39 0.49 20.09
C LEU A 240 8.17 1.39 20.32
N ILE A 241 7.32 1.05 21.29
CA ILE A 241 6.17 1.87 21.69
C ILE A 241 6.66 3.14 22.41
N GLY A 242 7.62 3.00 23.33
CA GLY A 242 8.22 4.10 24.07
C GLY A 242 8.99 5.09 23.19
N MET A 243 9.39 4.67 21.99
CA MET A 243 9.98 5.52 20.95
C MET A 243 8.94 6.23 20.06
N ASP A 244 7.67 6.27 20.48
CA ASP A 244 6.57 6.80 19.68
C ASP A 244 6.32 6.03 18.36
N GLY A 245 6.79 4.78 18.23
CA GLY A 245 6.65 3.98 16.99
C GLY A 245 5.21 3.75 16.53
N ALA A 246 4.26 3.75 17.48
CA ALA A 246 2.83 3.60 17.22
C ALA A 246 2.05 4.93 17.18
N LYS A 247 2.72 6.08 17.31
CA LYS A 247 2.08 7.40 17.43
C LYS A 247 1.52 7.92 16.10
N GLY A 248 2.20 7.61 15.01
CA GLY A 248 1.74 7.89 13.65
C GLY A 248 0.79 6.79 13.19
N HIS A 249 -0.44 7.16 12.84
CA HIS A 249 -1.42 6.21 12.29
C HIS A 249 -2.19 6.88 11.15
N ALA A 250 -2.15 6.27 9.98
CA ALA A 250 -3.00 6.61 8.83
C ALA A 250 -3.78 5.35 8.43
N ILE A 251 -4.81 5.46 7.60
CA ILE A 251 -5.49 4.35 6.91
C ILE A 251 -5.60 4.75 5.44
N LEU A 252 -5.29 3.85 4.52
CA LEU A 252 -5.28 4.14 3.10
C LEU A 252 -6.05 3.07 2.31
N GLY A 253 -7.19 3.47 1.77
CA GLY A 253 -8.04 2.65 0.92
C GLY A 253 -7.67 2.69 -0.55
N HIS A 254 -6.84 1.74 -0.99
CA HIS A 254 -6.40 1.59 -2.37
C HIS A 254 -7.39 0.85 -3.27
N TYR A 255 -7.93 1.57 -4.24
CA TYR A 255 -8.82 1.03 -5.24
C TYR A 255 -8.06 0.87 -6.55
N TYR A 256 -7.96 -0.37 -7.04
CA TYR A 256 -7.31 -0.75 -8.29
C TYR A 256 -8.37 -1.16 -9.33
N PRO A 257 -8.87 -0.24 -10.18
CA PRO A 257 -9.83 -0.58 -11.22
C PRO A 257 -9.27 -1.60 -12.21
N ALA A 258 -10.14 -2.35 -12.89
CA ALA A 258 -9.75 -3.21 -14.00
C ALA A 258 -8.99 -2.41 -15.07
N CYS A 259 -7.95 -3.00 -15.64
CA CYS A 259 -7.07 -2.34 -16.61
C CYS A 259 -7.19 -3.04 -17.97
N PRO A 260 -7.43 -2.32 -19.08
CA PRO A 260 -7.52 -2.93 -20.41
C PRO A 260 -6.15 -3.38 -20.94
N GLU A 261 -5.06 -2.80 -20.45
CA GLU A 261 -3.68 -3.10 -20.87
C GLU A 261 -2.78 -3.31 -19.63
N PRO A 262 -3.03 -4.37 -18.83
CA PRO A 262 -2.39 -4.53 -17.53
C PRO A 262 -0.87 -4.71 -17.62
N ASP A 263 -0.36 -5.29 -18.70
CA ASP A 263 1.08 -5.52 -18.91
C ASP A 263 1.88 -4.23 -19.12
N LEU A 264 1.20 -3.12 -19.45
CA LEU A 264 1.85 -1.83 -19.72
C LEU A 264 2.03 -0.97 -18.47
N THR A 265 1.52 -1.38 -17.31
CA THR A 265 1.35 -0.44 -16.19
C THR A 265 1.19 -1.12 -14.84
N MET A 266 1.51 -0.45 -13.73
CA MET A 266 1.50 -1.06 -12.38
C MET A 266 0.40 -0.50 -11.47
N GLY A 267 -0.12 -1.35 -10.59
CA GLY A 267 -1.08 -0.94 -9.57
C GLY A 267 -0.37 -0.11 -8.51
N THR A 268 0.82 -0.52 -8.13
CA THR A 268 1.75 0.26 -7.31
C THR A 268 3.17 -0.14 -7.73
N SER A 269 3.97 0.85 -8.11
CA SER A 269 5.37 0.69 -8.46
C SER A 269 6.16 0.07 -7.31
N LYS A 270 7.29 -0.54 -7.66
CA LYS A 270 8.29 -1.02 -6.73
C LYS A 270 8.68 0.06 -5.70
N HIS A 271 8.58 -0.25 -4.41
CA HIS A 271 8.94 0.64 -3.30
C HIS A 271 9.19 -0.15 -2.02
N SER A 272 9.90 0.44 -1.07
CA SER A 272 9.86 0.07 0.35
C SER A 272 8.95 1.02 1.13
N ASP A 273 8.41 0.56 2.25
CA ASP A 273 7.57 1.39 3.11
C ASP A 273 8.42 2.20 4.07
N PRO A 274 8.27 3.54 4.12
CA PRO A 274 9.11 4.41 4.94
C PRO A 274 8.63 4.52 6.40
N ASP A 275 7.82 3.56 6.88
CA ASP A 275 7.29 3.55 8.24
C ASP A 275 8.03 2.52 9.12
N PHE A 276 7.50 2.24 10.31
CA PHE A 276 8.03 1.17 11.14
C PHE A 276 7.46 -0.20 10.75
N LEU A 277 6.16 -0.21 10.47
CA LEU A 277 5.37 -1.43 10.31
C LEU A 277 4.11 -1.10 9.51
N THR A 278 3.86 -1.88 8.46
CA THR A 278 2.58 -1.85 7.74
C THR A 278 1.77 -3.11 8.04
N ILE A 279 0.45 -2.93 8.21
CA ILE A 279 -0.53 -4.01 8.38
C ILE A 279 -1.55 -3.90 7.26
N LEU A 280 -1.62 -4.93 6.43
CA LEU A 280 -2.30 -4.93 5.15
C LEU A 280 -3.43 -5.97 5.12
N LEU A 281 -4.62 -5.50 4.75
CA LEU A 281 -5.78 -6.34 4.46
C LEU A 281 -5.98 -6.48 2.95
N GLN A 282 -5.79 -7.70 2.43
CA GLN A 282 -5.99 -8.00 1.01
C GLN A 282 -7.45 -8.40 0.71
N ASP A 283 -7.87 -8.19 -0.53
CA ASP A 283 -9.04 -8.88 -1.06
C ASP A 283 -8.68 -10.31 -1.50
N LYS A 284 -9.69 -11.07 -1.95
CA LYS A 284 -9.50 -12.46 -2.39
C LYS A 284 -8.76 -12.60 -3.73
N ILE A 285 -8.40 -11.51 -4.39
CA ILE A 285 -7.72 -11.53 -5.70
C ILE A 285 -6.20 -11.53 -5.54
N GLY A 286 -5.63 -10.88 -4.52
CA GLY A 286 -4.18 -10.92 -4.27
C GLY A 286 -3.41 -9.87 -5.05
N GLY A 287 -2.37 -10.25 -5.80
CA GLY A 287 -1.58 -9.30 -6.62
C GLY A 287 -0.52 -8.49 -5.87
N LEU A 288 -0.33 -8.69 -4.57
CA LEU A 288 0.87 -8.23 -3.87
C LEU A 288 2.05 -9.11 -4.31
N GLN A 289 3.16 -8.46 -4.62
CA GLN A 289 4.43 -9.11 -4.87
C GLN A 289 5.50 -8.52 -3.96
N VAL A 290 6.34 -9.39 -3.41
CA VAL A 290 7.48 -9.06 -2.58
C VAL A 290 8.76 -9.38 -3.33
N LEU A 291 9.71 -8.46 -3.34
CA LEU A 291 11.02 -8.71 -3.94
C LEU A 291 11.93 -9.36 -2.90
N HIS A 292 12.38 -10.57 -3.19
CA HIS A 292 13.38 -11.26 -2.38
C HIS A 292 14.44 -11.86 -3.30
N GLN A 293 15.72 -11.64 -2.99
CA GLN A 293 16.86 -12.15 -3.78
C GLN A 293 16.72 -11.89 -5.29
N LYS A 294 16.28 -10.67 -5.67
CA LYS A 294 16.05 -10.27 -7.08
C LYS A 294 15.01 -11.13 -7.81
N GLN A 295 14.02 -11.62 -7.07
CA GLN A 295 12.87 -12.31 -7.63
C GLN A 295 11.58 -11.82 -6.97
N TRP A 296 10.53 -11.66 -7.77
CA TRP A 296 9.21 -11.32 -7.26
C TRP A 296 8.49 -12.57 -6.77
N ILE A 297 8.03 -12.54 -5.52
CA ILE A 297 7.26 -13.60 -4.86
C ILE A 297 5.83 -13.12 -4.73
N ASN A 298 4.88 -13.90 -5.26
CA ASN A 298 3.46 -13.62 -5.08
C ASN A 298 3.06 -13.88 -3.62
N VAL A 299 2.29 -12.96 -3.03
CA VAL A 299 1.69 -13.14 -1.70
C VAL A 299 0.21 -13.50 -1.88
N PRO A 300 -0.15 -14.80 -1.84
CA PRO A 300 -1.53 -15.23 -1.98
C PRO A 300 -2.35 -14.80 -0.75
N PRO A 301 -3.55 -14.23 -0.93
CA PRO A 301 -4.42 -13.88 0.19
C PRO A 301 -4.82 -15.11 0.99
N VAL A 302 -4.58 -15.06 2.31
CA VAL A 302 -5.11 -16.04 3.26
C VAL A 302 -6.39 -15.49 3.89
N SER A 303 -7.43 -16.32 3.96
CA SER A 303 -8.73 -15.89 4.48
C SER A 303 -8.63 -15.46 5.95
N GLY A 304 -9.03 -14.22 6.24
CA GLY A 304 -8.96 -13.67 7.59
C GLY A 304 -7.54 -13.38 8.07
N ALA A 305 -6.54 -13.37 7.18
CA ALA A 305 -5.18 -12.98 7.52
C ALA A 305 -4.92 -11.51 7.20
N LEU A 306 -3.96 -10.94 7.92
CA LEU A 306 -3.37 -9.64 7.63
C LEU A 306 -1.90 -9.83 7.27
N VAL A 307 -1.45 -9.23 6.18
CA VAL A 307 -0.03 -9.18 5.83
C VAL A 307 0.64 -8.11 6.68
N VAL A 308 1.82 -8.39 7.21
CA VAL A 308 2.64 -7.47 7.98
C VAL A 308 3.98 -7.34 7.29
N ASN A 309 4.47 -6.11 7.17
CA ASN A 309 5.81 -5.86 6.64
C ASN A 309 6.58 -4.82 7.43
N ILE A 310 7.89 -5.03 7.48
CA ILE A 310 8.85 -4.17 8.16
C ILE A 310 9.15 -2.98 7.25
N GLY A 311 9.04 -1.78 7.80
CA GLY A 311 9.37 -0.55 7.09
C GLY A 311 10.79 -0.05 7.37
N ASP A 312 11.25 0.89 6.55
CA ASP A 312 12.61 1.44 6.56
C ASP A 312 12.98 2.03 7.92
N LEU A 313 12.04 2.65 8.66
CA LEU A 313 12.35 3.23 9.97
C LEU A 313 12.73 2.16 10.97
N LEU A 314 12.01 1.03 11.00
CA LEU A 314 12.34 -0.05 11.93
C LEU A 314 13.70 -0.66 11.57
N GLN A 315 14.01 -0.79 10.28
CA GLN A 315 15.31 -1.29 9.83
C GLN A 315 16.48 -0.43 10.31
N VAL A 316 16.32 0.90 10.42
CA VAL A 316 17.36 1.80 10.97
C VAL A 316 17.63 1.55 12.46
N PHE A 317 16.64 1.03 13.20
CA PHE A 317 16.77 0.74 14.63
C PHE A 317 17.19 -0.71 14.94
N CYS A 318 17.26 -1.58 13.92
CA CYS A 318 17.72 -2.97 14.03
C CYS A 318 19.22 -3.09 13.72
#